data_AF-A0AAF0QP41-F1
#
_entry.id   AF-A0AAF0QP41-F1
#
_cell.length_a   1.000
_cell.length_b   1.000
_cell.length_c   1.000
_cell.angle_alpha   90.00
_cell.angle_beta   90.00
_cell.angle_gamma   90.00
#
_symmetry.space_group_name_H-M   'P 1'
#
loop_
_entity.id
_entity.type
_entity.pdbx_description
1 polymer ?
#
loop_
_entity_poly.entity_id
_entity_poly.type
_entity_poly.pdbx_seq_one_letter_code
_entity_poly.pdbx_strand_id
1 'polypeptide(L)'
;MLSLSANILHVELGMLPDCLNAGASRKPFVQDVSNKLEEQKDECLLQLKENEMVQWLKHGDKNTNFFHRIATSHKRFNTMEQLDIEGNIVKDPAMIKEAVQNFYINLYKETEHWRPDLNIQDVNMITGEEQVWLQRPFEEEEILESIRMCAKEKAPGPDGLPMIFFETFWEVLKKDIINTLSHFHSNQNFEKSFNATFIALIPKKAGSSELKDYRPISLIGGVYKIIAKLLAERLKRVVSKLVNKNQMAFIKGRQIMDAALIASECIDSRMKGGVAGLLCKLDIQKAYDRSFPVQMNKPVFSLSVAARGKEV
;
A
#
# COMPACT_ATOMS: atom_id res chain seq x y z
N MET A 1 -8.17 12.73 4.62
CA MET A 1 -7.27 11.56 4.74
C MET A 1 -7.38 10.87 6.11
N LEU A 2 -7.76 11.60 7.18
CA LEU A 2 -8.37 11.05 8.41
C LEU A 2 -9.85 10.62 8.23
N SER A 3 -10.33 10.52 6.99
CA SER A 3 -11.76 10.60 6.63
C SER A 3 -12.32 9.30 6.03
N LEU A 4 -11.55 8.21 6.08
CA LEU A 4 -12.00 6.86 5.71
C LEU A 4 -12.25 5.98 6.95
N SER A 5 -11.77 6.41 8.13
CA SER A 5 -11.92 5.68 9.40
C SER A 5 -13.33 5.74 9.96
N ALA A 6 -14.08 6.83 9.73
CA ALA A 6 -15.38 7.04 10.37
C ALA A 6 -16.54 6.20 9.80
N ASN A 7 -16.42 5.64 8.60
CA ASN A 7 -17.49 4.82 8.00
C ASN A 7 -17.26 3.30 8.11
N ILE A 8 -16.17 2.88 8.76
CA ILE A 8 -15.86 1.44 8.97
C ILE A 8 -16.16 1.01 10.41
N LEU A 9 -16.41 1.93 11.33
CA LEU A 9 -16.60 1.64 12.76
C LEU A 9 -18.02 1.24 13.19
N HIS A 10 -18.91 0.96 12.24
CA HIS A 10 -20.09 0.12 12.49
C HIS A 10 -19.78 -1.33 12.07
N VAL A 11 -18.77 -1.92 12.69
CA VAL A 11 -18.69 -3.39 12.77
C VAL A 11 -19.33 -3.73 14.10
N GLU A 12 -20.62 -4.09 14.03
CA GLU A 12 -21.22 -4.94 15.06
C GLU A 12 -20.24 -6.08 15.34
N LEU A 13 -19.93 -6.31 16.62
CA LEU A 13 -19.17 -7.44 17.16
C LEU A 13 -19.83 -8.81 16.88
N GLY A 14 -20.59 -8.95 15.80
CA GLY A 14 -21.36 -10.12 15.40
C GLY A 14 -21.01 -10.68 14.03
N MET A 15 -20.07 -10.10 13.27
CA MET A 15 -19.63 -10.68 11.99
C MET A 15 -18.11 -10.71 11.86
N LEU A 16 -17.48 -11.75 12.44
CA LEU A 16 -16.30 -12.31 11.81
C LEU A 16 -16.75 -12.80 10.42
N PRO A 17 -16.21 -12.29 9.30
CA PRO A 17 -16.67 -12.70 7.99
C PRO A 17 -16.40 -14.19 7.77
N ASP A 18 -17.33 -14.86 7.08
CA ASP A 18 -17.29 -16.26 6.63
C ASP A 18 -16.05 -16.63 5.77
N CYS A 19 -15.11 -15.70 5.57
CA CYS A 19 -13.79 -15.96 4.99
C CYS A 19 -12.85 -16.78 5.91
N LEU A 20 -13.25 -17.05 7.16
CA LEU A 20 -12.58 -17.96 8.09
C LEU A 20 -12.86 -19.46 7.82
N ASN A 21 -13.82 -19.78 6.96
CA ASN A 21 -14.19 -21.17 6.67
C ASN A 21 -13.41 -21.82 5.52
N ALA A 22 -12.49 -21.09 4.86
CA ALA A 22 -11.68 -21.64 3.78
C ALA A 22 -10.27 -22.05 4.26
N GLY A 23 -10.13 -23.34 4.62
CA GLY A 23 -8.84 -24.02 4.79
C GLY A 23 -8.64 -24.63 6.17
N ALA A 24 -8.66 -25.96 6.25
CA ALA A 24 -8.53 -26.75 7.48
C ALA A 24 -7.23 -26.49 8.29
N SER A 25 -6.24 -25.77 7.74
CA SER A 25 -5.01 -25.37 8.45
C SER A 25 -5.05 -23.98 9.11
N ARG A 26 -6.12 -23.17 8.94
CA ARG A 26 -6.21 -21.81 9.56
C ARG A 26 -6.87 -21.77 10.93
N LYS A 27 -7.59 -22.83 11.30
CA LYS A 27 -8.26 -22.93 12.61
C LYS A 27 -7.29 -22.77 13.79
N PRO A 28 -6.04 -23.29 13.78
CA PRO A 28 -5.17 -23.16 14.96
C PRO A 28 -4.70 -21.72 15.18
N PHE A 29 -4.32 -20.97 14.15
CA PHE A 29 -3.73 -19.63 14.31
C PHE A 29 -4.74 -18.59 14.79
N VAL A 30 -5.88 -18.49 14.09
CA VAL A 30 -6.91 -17.49 14.45
C VAL A 30 -7.58 -17.87 15.77
N GLN A 31 -7.75 -19.15 16.06
CA GLN A 31 -8.32 -19.61 17.34
C GLN A 31 -7.32 -19.45 18.49
N ASP A 32 -6.03 -19.72 18.31
CA ASP A 32 -5.00 -19.54 19.34
C ASP A 32 -4.76 -18.05 19.64
N VAL A 33 -4.73 -17.21 18.61
CA VAL A 33 -4.71 -15.74 18.77
C VAL A 33 -6.01 -15.25 19.41
N SER A 34 -7.18 -15.78 19.04
CA SER A 34 -8.47 -15.40 19.66
C SER A 34 -8.55 -15.86 21.13
N ASN A 35 -8.04 -17.04 21.46
CA ASN A 35 -8.02 -17.57 22.83
C ASN A 35 -7.02 -16.79 23.71
N LYS A 36 -5.83 -16.45 23.19
CA LYS A 36 -4.85 -15.58 23.86
C LYS A 36 -5.36 -14.15 24.01
N LEU A 37 -6.06 -13.63 23.01
CA LEU A 37 -6.78 -12.36 23.13
C LEU A 37 -7.95 -12.43 24.10
N GLU A 38 -8.58 -13.59 24.29
CA GLU A 38 -9.67 -13.79 25.25
C GLU A 38 -9.19 -13.78 26.69
N GLU A 39 -8.00 -14.33 26.98
CA GLU A 39 -7.37 -14.24 28.31
C GLU A 39 -6.93 -12.82 28.68
N GLN A 40 -6.63 -11.97 27.68
CA GLN A 40 -6.21 -10.58 27.88
C GLN A 40 -7.28 -9.55 27.47
N LYS A 41 -8.49 -10.00 27.12
CA LYS A 41 -9.51 -9.22 26.40
C LYS A 41 -9.91 -7.94 27.11
N ASP A 42 -10.03 -7.98 28.44
CA ASP A 42 -10.51 -6.87 29.24
C ASP A 42 -9.45 -5.75 29.39
N GLU A 43 -8.18 -6.13 29.54
CA GLU A 43 -7.05 -5.19 29.59
C GLU A 43 -6.73 -4.64 28.19
N CYS A 44 -6.86 -5.50 27.17
CA CYS A 44 -6.70 -5.25 25.73
C CYS A 44 -7.76 -4.27 25.17
N LEU A 45 -9.04 -4.48 25.50
CA LEU A 45 -10.13 -3.57 25.13
C LEU A 45 -9.99 -2.21 25.82
N LEU A 46 -9.47 -2.16 27.05
CA LEU A 46 -9.24 -0.91 27.77
C LEU A 46 -8.13 -0.08 27.09
N GLN A 47 -7.00 -0.72 26.75
CA GLN A 47 -5.87 -0.04 26.08
C GLN A 47 -6.20 0.39 24.64
N LEU A 48 -6.98 -0.39 23.89
CA LEU A 48 -7.46 0.02 22.56
C LEU A 48 -8.50 1.16 22.66
N LYS A 49 -9.41 1.11 23.64
CA LYS A 49 -10.37 2.21 23.92
C LYS A 49 -9.68 3.51 24.32
N GLU A 50 -8.57 3.43 25.06
CA GLU A 50 -7.76 4.59 25.44
C GLU A 50 -6.99 5.18 24.25
N ASN A 51 -6.59 4.35 23.29
CA ASN A 51 -5.69 4.76 22.21
C ASN A 51 -6.38 5.16 20.89
N GLU A 52 -7.64 4.81 20.62
CA GLU A 52 -8.20 5.01 19.27
C GLU A 52 -8.88 6.37 18.99
N MET A 53 -9.24 7.21 19.97
CA MET A 53 -10.05 8.41 19.64
C MET A 53 -9.97 9.59 20.62
N VAL A 54 -8.82 10.00 21.15
CA VAL A 54 -8.82 11.12 22.13
C VAL A 54 -9.27 12.48 21.52
N GLN A 55 -9.12 12.72 20.21
CA GLN A 55 -9.72 13.90 19.55
C GLN A 55 -11.12 13.67 18.97
N TRP A 56 -11.46 12.43 18.55
CA TRP A 56 -12.75 12.12 17.94
C TRP A 56 -13.82 11.71 18.98
N LEU A 57 -13.47 11.10 20.13
CA LEU A 57 -14.38 10.89 21.27
C LEU A 57 -14.76 12.22 21.94
N LYS A 58 -13.85 13.20 21.97
CA LYS A 58 -14.14 14.48 22.62
C LYS A 58 -15.21 15.29 21.87
N HIS A 59 -15.32 15.17 20.54
CA HIS A 59 -16.21 16.02 19.72
C HIS A 59 -16.99 15.33 18.59
N GLY A 60 -16.55 14.16 18.11
CA GLY A 60 -17.09 13.48 16.92
C GLY A 60 -18.00 12.27 17.20
N ASP A 61 -17.80 11.54 18.29
CA ASP A 61 -18.56 10.31 18.59
C ASP A 61 -19.81 10.53 19.45
N LYS A 62 -20.01 11.76 19.94
CA LYS A 62 -21.30 12.14 20.50
C LYS A 62 -22.29 12.22 19.35
N ASN A 63 -23.48 11.62 19.52
CA ASN A 63 -24.64 11.72 18.64
C ASN A 63 -25.09 13.19 18.49
N THR A 64 -24.28 13.96 17.78
CA THR A 64 -24.35 15.40 17.64
C THR A 64 -24.81 15.70 16.23
N ASN A 65 -25.55 16.80 16.09
CA ASN A 65 -25.90 17.30 14.76
C ASN A 65 -24.65 17.57 13.90
N PHE A 66 -23.49 17.88 14.51
CA PHE A 66 -22.23 18.02 13.80
C PHE A 66 -21.76 16.70 13.18
N PHE A 67 -21.70 15.62 13.96
CA PHE A 67 -21.35 14.28 13.46
C PHE A 67 -22.25 13.84 12.31
N HIS A 68 -23.58 13.93 12.49
CA HIS A 68 -24.55 13.55 11.47
C HIS A 68 -24.44 14.40 10.21
N ARG A 69 -24.16 15.70 10.33
CA ARG A 69 -23.94 16.58 9.17
C ARG A 69 -22.69 16.21 8.40
N ILE A 70 -21.58 15.92 9.09
CA ILE A 70 -20.32 15.49 8.46
C ILE A 70 -20.48 14.11 7.82
N ALA A 71 -21.07 13.14 8.52
CA ALA A 71 -21.33 11.80 8.00
C ALA A 71 -22.28 11.83 6.79
N THR A 72 -23.34 12.63 6.84
CA THR A 72 -24.28 12.81 5.72
C THR A 72 -23.60 13.50 4.53
N SER A 73 -22.79 14.53 4.77
CA SER A 73 -22.00 15.20 3.73
C SER A 73 -21.04 14.22 3.05
N HIS A 74 -20.32 13.41 3.84
CA HIS A 74 -19.42 12.37 3.33
C HIS A 74 -20.17 11.28 2.57
N LYS A 75 -21.33 10.83 3.06
CA LYS A 75 -22.17 9.86 2.35
C LYS A 75 -22.58 10.43 1.00
N ARG A 76 -23.04 11.67 0.93
CA ARG A 76 -23.42 12.32 -0.34
C ARG A 76 -22.24 12.45 -1.30
N PHE A 77 -21.04 12.75 -0.81
CA PHE A 77 -19.86 12.93 -1.67
C PHE A 77 -19.25 11.61 -2.14
N ASN A 78 -19.29 10.56 -1.31
CA ASN A 78 -18.64 9.27 -1.58
C ASN A 78 -19.58 8.23 -2.20
N THR A 79 -20.90 8.41 -2.14
CA THR A 79 -21.84 7.46 -2.74
C THR A 79 -21.81 7.58 -4.25
N MET A 80 -21.55 6.46 -4.91
CA MET A 80 -21.68 6.33 -6.36
C MET A 80 -23.15 6.01 -6.68
N GLU A 81 -23.98 7.04 -6.84
CA GLU A 81 -25.41 6.89 -7.14
C GLU A 81 -25.66 6.49 -8.60
N GLN A 82 -24.77 6.89 -9.50
CA GLN A 82 -24.85 6.58 -10.91
C GLN A 82 -23.45 6.49 -11.51
N LEU A 83 -23.32 5.65 -12.53
CA LEU A 83 -22.09 5.44 -13.26
C LEU A 83 -22.36 5.49 -14.76
N ASP A 84 -21.64 6.35 -15.46
CA ASP A 84 -21.62 6.40 -16.93
C ASP A 84 -20.65 5.36 -17.46
N ILE A 85 -21.18 4.41 -18.21
CA ILE A 85 -20.45 3.36 -18.91
C ILE A 85 -20.69 3.55 -20.39
N GLU A 86 -19.69 4.10 -21.10
CA GLU A 86 -19.72 4.28 -22.56
C GLU A 86 -20.95 5.07 -23.06
N GLY A 87 -21.42 6.06 -22.28
CA GLY A 87 -22.60 6.87 -22.59
C GLY A 87 -23.91 6.35 -21.99
N ASN A 88 -23.89 5.18 -21.31
CA ASN A 88 -25.05 4.61 -20.63
C ASN A 88 -24.97 4.85 -19.12
N ILE A 89 -25.95 5.57 -18.58
CA ILE A 89 -26.03 5.85 -17.13
C ILE A 89 -26.67 4.65 -16.42
N VAL A 90 -25.86 3.94 -15.64
CA VAL A 90 -26.28 2.85 -14.76
C VAL A 90 -26.51 3.38 -13.35
N LYS A 91 -27.66 3.04 -12.74
CA LYS A 91 -28.02 3.44 -11.36
C LYS A 91 -28.23 2.26 -10.42
N ASP A 92 -28.33 1.05 -10.96
CA ASP A 92 -28.50 -0.15 -10.15
C ASP A 92 -27.20 -0.50 -9.41
N PRO A 93 -27.20 -0.58 -8.06
CA PRO A 93 -25.99 -0.86 -7.29
C PRO A 93 -25.31 -2.19 -7.65
N ALA A 94 -26.07 -3.22 -8.04
CA ALA A 94 -25.51 -4.51 -8.44
C ALA A 94 -24.77 -4.39 -9.78
N MET A 95 -25.39 -3.77 -10.78
CA MET A 95 -24.73 -3.48 -12.07
C MET A 95 -23.52 -2.55 -11.92
N ILE A 96 -23.59 -1.54 -11.05
CA ILE A 96 -22.44 -0.67 -10.75
C ILE A 96 -21.27 -1.48 -10.17
N LYS A 97 -21.54 -2.36 -9.21
CA LYS A 97 -20.52 -3.21 -8.58
C LYS A 97 -19.85 -4.13 -9.61
N GLU A 98 -20.64 -4.76 -10.47
CA GLU A 98 -20.13 -5.62 -11.54
C GLU A 98 -19.29 -4.83 -12.55
N ALA A 99 -19.77 -3.66 -13.00
CA ALA A 99 -19.04 -2.78 -13.90
C ALA A 99 -17.69 -2.34 -13.32
N VAL A 100 -17.66 -1.95 -12.04
CA VAL A 100 -16.42 -1.61 -11.33
C VAL A 100 -15.47 -2.81 -11.31
N GLN A 101 -15.97 -3.99 -10.94
CA GLN A 101 -15.15 -5.19 -10.85
C GLN A 101 -14.54 -5.55 -12.21
N ASN A 102 -15.35 -5.61 -13.26
CA ASN A 102 -14.90 -5.92 -14.62
C ASN A 102 -13.89 -4.89 -15.14
N PHE A 103 -14.12 -3.60 -14.87
CA PHE A 103 -13.19 -2.54 -15.23
C PHE A 103 -11.81 -2.75 -14.60
N TYR A 104 -11.72 -2.99 -13.29
CA TYR A 104 -10.43 -3.17 -12.61
C TYR A 104 -9.77 -4.52 -12.94
N ILE A 105 -10.53 -5.59 -13.12
CA ILE A 105 -10.00 -6.88 -13.61
C ILE A 105 -9.32 -6.67 -14.97
N ASN A 106 -9.99 -5.99 -15.89
CA ASN A 106 -9.43 -5.71 -17.21
C ASN A 106 -8.26 -4.71 -17.15
N LEU A 107 -8.33 -3.71 -16.28
CA LEU A 107 -7.26 -2.72 -16.11
C LEU A 107 -5.95 -3.35 -15.60
N TYR A 108 -6.05 -4.32 -14.69
CA TYR A 108 -4.90 -5.02 -14.11
C TYR A 108 -4.49 -6.28 -14.89
N LYS A 109 -5.21 -6.62 -15.96
CA LYS A 109 -4.86 -7.73 -16.84
C LYS A 109 -3.69 -7.31 -17.73
N GLU A 110 -2.65 -8.13 -17.76
CA GLU A 110 -1.54 -7.93 -18.69
C GLU A 110 -1.99 -8.25 -20.12
N THR A 111 -1.88 -7.27 -21.02
CA THR A 111 -2.21 -7.43 -22.45
C THR A 111 -0.99 -7.32 -23.35
N GLU A 112 0.13 -6.78 -22.86
CA GLU A 112 1.31 -6.51 -23.66
C GLU A 112 2.32 -7.67 -23.53
N HIS A 113 2.49 -8.42 -24.62
CA HIS A 113 3.46 -9.52 -24.69
C HIS A 113 4.89 -9.04 -24.96
N TRP A 114 5.04 -7.84 -25.52
CA TRP A 114 6.34 -7.26 -25.81
C TRP A 114 6.85 -6.41 -24.65
N ARG A 115 8.16 -6.52 -24.40
CA ARG A 115 8.89 -5.71 -23.42
C ARG A 115 10.18 -5.22 -24.04
N PRO A 116 10.54 -3.94 -23.87
CA PRO A 116 11.87 -3.48 -24.24
C PRO A 116 12.90 -4.27 -23.44
N ASP A 117 13.96 -4.71 -24.11
CA ASP A 117 15.08 -5.32 -23.42
C ASP A 117 15.85 -4.21 -22.68
N LEU A 118 15.98 -4.36 -21.36
CA LEU A 118 16.64 -3.38 -20.51
C LEU A 118 18.14 -3.70 -20.45
N ASN A 119 18.80 -3.75 -21.61
CA ASN A 119 20.27 -3.77 -21.68
C ASN A 119 20.79 -2.34 -21.47
N ILE A 120 20.57 -1.81 -20.27
CA ILE A 120 21.11 -0.52 -19.86
C ILE A 120 22.57 -0.74 -19.46
N GLN A 121 23.48 -0.26 -20.30
CA GLN A 121 24.90 -0.22 -19.99
C GLN A 121 25.17 0.83 -18.91
N ASP A 122 26.25 0.65 -18.14
CA ASP A 122 26.69 1.60 -17.09
C ASP A 122 25.66 1.87 -15.98
N VAL A 123 24.89 0.85 -15.60
CA VAL A 123 24.04 0.90 -14.41
C VAL A 123 24.86 0.69 -13.14
N ASN A 124 24.58 1.51 -12.13
CA ASN A 124 25.10 1.28 -10.79
C ASN A 124 24.52 -0.03 -10.25
N MET A 125 25.39 -0.87 -9.71
CA MET A 125 25.01 -2.13 -9.06
C MET A 125 25.29 -2.05 -7.57
N ILE A 126 24.53 -2.82 -6.79
CA ILE A 126 24.84 -3.01 -5.37
C ILE A 126 26.13 -3.83 -5.22
N THR A 127 26.85 -3.61 -4.13
CA THR A 127 28.03 -4.42 -3.80
C THR A 127 27.64 -5.80 -3.28
N GLY A 128 28.59 -6.74 -3.27
CA GLY A 128 28.36 -8.06 -2.67
C GLY A 128 27.98 -7.98 -1.19
N GLU A 129 28.58 -7.07 -0.43
CA GLU A 129 28.25 -6.82 0.98
C GLU A 129 26.81 -6.30 1.15
N GLU A 130 26.39 -5.36 0.29
CA GLU A 130 25.02 -4.83 0.29
C GLU A 130 24.01 -5.92 -0.07
N GLN A 131 24.33 -6.78 -1.03
CA GLN A 131 23.49 -7.91 -1.40
C GLN A 131 23.28 -8.86 -0.22
N VAL A 132 24.37 -9.29 0.43
CA VAL A 132 24.32 -10.16 1.61
C VAL A 132 23.49 -9.52 2.71
N TRP A 133 23.68 -8.22 2.95
CA TRP A 133 22.92 -7.49 3.96
C TRP A 133 21.42 -7.40 3.63
N LEU A 134 21.05 -7.13 2.38
CA LEU A 134 19.65 -7.03 1.96
C LEU A 134 18.90 -8.37 2.04
N GLN A 135 19.62 -9.48 1.80
CA GLN A 135 19.07 -10.84 1.73
C GLN A 135 19.12 -11.60 3.06
N ARG A 136 19.74 -11.04 4.10
CA ARG A 136 19.82 -11.68 5.43
C ARG A 136 18.43 -11.98 6.01
N PRO A 137 18.29 -12.94 6.95
CA PRO A 137 17.02 -13.16 7.66
C PRO A 137 16.48 -11.89 8.35
N PHE A 138 15.18 -11.84 8.61
CA PHE A 138 14.57 -10.72 9.33
C PHE A 138 14.83 -10.86 10.84
N GLU A 139 15.25 -9.77 11.48
CA GLU A 139 15.46 -9.69 12.93
C GLU A 139 14.20 -9.18 13.64
N GLU A 140 14.00 -9.60 14.89
CA GLU A 140 12.83 -9.19 15.70
C GLU A 140 12.75 -7.67 15.84
N GLU A 141 13.87 -7.03 16.17
CA GLU A 141 13.98 -5.59 16.34
C GLU A 141 13.64 -4.85 15.04
N GLU A 142 14.12 -5.36 13.90
CA GLU A 142 13.87 -4.79 12.57
C GLU A 142 12.37 -4.84 12.20
N ILE A 143 11.69 -5.92 12.58
CA ILE A 143 10.25 -6.08 12.36
C ILE A 143 9.47 -5.11 13.25
N LEU A 144 9.82 -5.02 14.55
CA LEU A 144 9.17 -4.12 15.49
C LEU A 144 9.36 -2.65 15.09
N GLU A 145 10.56 -2.26 14.67
CA GLU A 145 10.81 -0.92 14.13
C GLU A 145 9.95 -0.64 12.90
N SER A 146 9.81 -1.61 12.00
CA SER A 146 8.95 -1.48 10.82
C SER A 146 7.49 -1.22 11.20
N ILE A 147 6.97 -1.92 12.22
CA ILE A 147 5.62 -1.69 12.78
C ILE A 147 5.51 -0.27 13.33
N ARG A 148 6.47 0.17 14.15
CA ARG A 148 6.47 1.51 14.77
C ARG A 148 6.56 2.65 13.74
N MET A 149 7.20 2.40 12.60
CA MET A 149 7.29 3.37 11.51
C MET A 149 6.03 3.42 10.63
N CYS A 150 5.08 2.49 10.80
CA CYS A 150 3.81 2.56 10.11
C CYS A 150 2.89 3.60 10.75
N ALA A 151 1.97 4.15 9.95
CA ALA A 151 0.95 5.04 10.47
C ALA A 151 -0.10 4.24 11.26
N LYS A 152 -0.17 4.50 12.57
CA LYS A 152 -0.91 3.71 13.56
C LYS A 152 -2.42 3.61 13.27
N GLU A 153 -3.05 4.74 12.99
CA GLU A 153 -4.52 4.91 12.91
C GLU A 153 -5.07 4.91 11.48
N LYS A 154 -4.38 4.27 10.52
CA LYS A 154 -4.91 4.15 9.16
C LYS A 154 -5.95 3.05 9.06
N ALA A 155 -6.90 3.22 8.14
CA ALA A 155 -7.94 2.23 7.86
C ALA A 155 -7.36 0.82 7.65
N PRO A 156 -7.96 -0.20 8.29
CA PRO A 156 -7.51 -1.59 8.17
C PRO A 156 -7.83 -2.16 6.79
N GLY A 157 -7.19 -3.28 6.46
CA GLY A 157 -7.53 -4.07 5.28
C GLY A 157 -8.66 -5.05 5.58
N PRO A 158 -8.80 -6.11 4.78
CA PRO A 158 -9.79 -7.18 5.01
C PRO A 158 -9.65 -7.94 6.32
N ASP A 159 -8.49 -7.82 6.98
CA ASP A 159 -8.23 -8.40 8.29
C ASP A 159 -8.83 -7.59 9.45
N GLY A 160 -9.25 -6.35 9.21
CA GLY A 160 -9.84 -5.49 10.24
C GLY A 160 -8.83 -4.98 11.28
N LEU A 161 -7.53 -5.24 11.11
CA LEU A 161 -6.51 -4.93 12.12
C LEU A 161 -5.72 -3.65 11.75
N PRO A 162 -5.84 -2.55 12.52
CA PRO A 162 -5.02 -1.35 12.33
C PRO A 162 -3.57 -1.57 12.78
N MET A 163 -2.64 -0.67 12.43
CA MET A 163 -1.22 -0.83 12.82
C MET A 163 -0.97 -0.65 14.31
N ILE A 164 -1.81 0.14 14.97
CA ILE A 164 -1.75 0.26 16.43
C ILE A 164 -1.95 -1.09 17.13
N PHE A 165 -2.78 -1.98 16.58
CA PHE A 165 -3.00 -3.32 17.13
C PHE A 165 -1.69 -4.12 17.18
N PHE A 166 -0.92 -4.15 16.08
CA PHE A 166 0.32 -4.90 16.02
C PHE A 166 1.41 -4.33 16.94
N GLU A 167 1.40 -3.00 17.16
CA GLU A 167 2.32 -2.34 18.08
C GLU A 167 1.95 -2.62 19.54
N THR A 168 0.67 -2.46 19.90
CA THR A 168 0.17 -2.66 21.27
C THR A 168 0.30 -4.12 21.71
N PHE A 169 -0.02 -5.07 20.83
CA PHE A 169 0.00 -6.51 21.13
C PHE A 169 1.26 -7.22 20.64
N TRP A 170 2.35 -6.48 20.43
CA TRP A 170 3.59 -7.06 19.92
C TRP A 170 4.06 -8.24 20.75
N GLU A 171 4.06 -8.15 22.09
CA GLU A 171 4.54 -9.22 22.96
C GLU A 171 3.76 -10.54 22.80
N VAL A 172 2.48 -10.45 22.45
CA VAL A 172 1.61 -11.61 22.20
C VAL A 172 1.80 -12.14 20.78
N LEU A 173 1.88 -11.24 19.80
CA LEU A 173 1.88 -11.57 18.36
C LEU A 173 3.27 -11.86 17.79
N LYS A 174 4.35 -11.45 18.47
CA LYS A 174 5.71 -11.45 17.90
C LYS A 174 6.13 -12.81 17.38
N LYS A 175 5.85 -13.88 18.14
CA LYS A 175 6.23 -15.26 17.74
C LYS A 175 5.60 -15.65 16.42
N ASP A 176 4.32 -15.34 16.27
CA ASP A 176 3.49 -15.65 15.11
C ASP A 176 3.90 -14.82 13.88
N ILE A 177 4.15 -13.53 14.07
CA ILE A 177 4.61 -12.62 13.01
C ILE A 177 6.03 -13.00 12.55
N ILE A 178 6.97 -13.24 13.48
CA ILE A 178 8.34 -13.66 13.15
C ILE A 178 8.32 -14.96 12.36
N ASN A 179 7.59 -15.98 12.82
CA ASN A 179 7.49 -17.26 12.11
C ASN A 179 6.93 -17.08 10.69
N THR A 180 5.91 -16.22 10.53
CA THR A 180 5.32 -15.91 9.23
C THR A 180 6.34 -15.26 8.29
N LEU A 181 7.10 -14.29 8.80
CA LEU A 181 8.13 -13.58 8.03
C LEU A 181 9.34 -14.47 7.69
N SER A 182 9.76 -15.33 8.62
CA SER A 182 10.80 -16.34 8.40
C SER A 182 10.39 -17.37 7.35
N HIS A 183 9.12 -17.80 7.38
CA HIS A 183 8.56 -18.68 6.36
C HIS A 183 8.53 -18.02 4.98
N PHE A 184 8.12 -16.75 4.91
CA PHE A 184 8.17 -15.96 3.66
C PHE A 184 9.59 -15.84 3.13
N HIS A 185 10.58 -15.55 3.99
CA HIS A 185 11.99 -15.45 3.62
C HIS A 185 12.56 -16.76 3.08
N SER A 186 12.29 -17.87 3.78
CA SER A 186 12.86 -19.18 3.45
C SER A 186 12.23 -19.81 2.20
N ASN A 187 10.91 -19.67 2.03
CA ASN A 187 10.18 -20.32 0.96
C ASN A 187 9.90 -19.41 -0.25
N GLN A 188 10.21 -18.11 -0.14
CA GLN A 188 9.90 -17.09 -1.15
C GLN A 188 8.42 -17.07 -1.56
N ASN A 189 7.55 -17.56 -0.66
CA ASN A 189 6.13 -17.73 -0.91
C ASN A 189 5.33 -16.89 0.08
N PHE A 190 4.42 -16.09 -0.48
CA PHE A 190 3.56 -15.20 0.27
C PHE A 190 2.13 -15.75 0.27
N GLU A 191 1.60 -16.03 1.46
CA GLU A 191 0.30 -16.67 1.61
C GLU A 191 -0.81 -15.85 0.95
N LYS A 192 -1.64 -16.50 0.13
CA LYS A 192 -2.65 -15.82 -0.71
C LYS A 192 -3.65 -15.02 0.12
N SER A 193 -3.95 -15.43 1.35
CA SER A 193 -4.86 -14.67 2.22
C SER A 193 -4.34 -13.29 2.58
N PHE A 194 -3.03 -13.09 2.68
CA PHE A 194 -2.46 -11.77 2.98
C PHE A 194 -2.51 -10.82 1.78
N ASN A 195 -2.71 -11.33 0.56
CA ASN A 195 -2.89 -10.53 -0.66
C ASN A 195 -4.34 -10.02 -0.81
N ALA A 196 -5.27 -10.44 0.05
CA ALA A 196 -6.62 -9.91 0.04
C ALA A 196 -6.59 -8.39 0.31
N THR A 197 -7.25 -7.63 -0.55
CA THR A 197 -7.23 -6.16 -0.54
C THR A 197 -8.63 -5.63 -0.79
N PHE A 198 -9.09 -4.66 0.00
CA PHE A 198 -10.28 -3.89 -0.36
C PHE A 198 -9.91 -2.73 -1.27
N ILE A 199 -10.70 -2.49 -2.31
CA ILE A 199 -10.54 -1.34 -3.19
C ILE A 199 -11.60 -0.31 -2.82
N ALA A 200 -11.17 0.82 -2.27
CA ALA A 200 -12.03 1.97 -2.02
C ALA A 200 -11.92 2.96 -3.19
N LEU A 201 -13.04 3.40 -3.74
CA LEU A 201 -13.07 4.39 -4.83
C LEU A 201 -13.28 5.79 -4.26
N ILE A 202 -12.31 6.68 -4.46
CA ILE A 202 -12.42 8.08 -4.03
C ILE A 202 -12.62 8.98 -5.26
N PRO A 203 -13.71 9.76 -5.32
CA PRO A 203 -13.93 10.68 -6.44
C PRO A 203 -12.85 11.76 -6.49
N LYS A 204 -12.35 12.07 -7.70
CA LYS A 204 -11.36 13.14 -7.93
C LYS A 204 -11.98 14.53 -7.85
N LYS A 205 -13.26 14.65 -8.20
CA LYS A 205 -14.02 15.90 -8.33
C LYS A 205 -15.48 15.66 -7.94
N ALA A 206 -16.18 16.73 -7.55
CA ALA A 206 -17.63 16.68 -7.37
C ALA A 206 -18.33 16.34 -8.69
N GLY A 207 -19.40 15.54 -8.65
CA GLY A 207 -20.13 15.10 -9.84
C GLY A 207 -19.34 14.15 -10.74
N SER A 208 -18.43 13.34 -10.17
CA SER A 208 -17.76 12.27 -10.91
C SER A 208 -18.79 11.28 -11.46
N SER A 209 -18.83 11.08 -12.76
CA SER A 209 -19.79 10.19 -13.44
C SER A 209 -19.15 8.93 -14.01
N GLU A 210 -17.88 8.99 -14.39
CA GLU A 210 -17.15 7.87 -15.01
C GLU A 210 -16.14 7.23 -14.06
N LEU A 211 -15.83 5.93 -14.22
CA LEU A 211 -14.83 5.24 -13.36
C LEU A 211 -13.43 5.86 -13.41
N LYS A 212 -13.06 6.50 -14.53
CA LYS A 212 -11.77 7.20 -14.66
C LYS A 212 -11.66 8.42 -13.74
N ASP A 213 -12.78 8.97 -13.29
CA ASP A 213 -12.84 10.09 -12.35
C ASP A 213 -12.68 9.65 -10.89
N TYR A 214 -12.57 8.35 -10.62
CA TYR A 214 -12.28 7.82 -9.30
C TYR A 214 -10.80 7.44 -9.18
N ARG A 215 -10.27 7.54 -7.95
CA ARG A 215 -8.97 7.02 -7.56
C ARG A 215 -9.20 5.72 -6.80
N PRO A 216 -8.69 4.56 -7.27
CA PRO A 216 -8.66 3.37 -6.46
C PRO A 216 -7.66 3.55 -5.31
N ILE A 217 -8.07 3.21 -4.10
CA ILE A 217 -7.19 3.06 -2.95
C ILE A 217 -7.27 1.62 -2.47
N SER A 218 -6.14 0.94 -2.52
CA SER A 218 -5.96 -0.41 -1.99
C SER A 218 -5.76 -0.37 -0.48
N LEU A 219 -6.70 -0.93 0.26
CA LEU A 219 -6.61 -1.18 1.69
C LEU A 219 -6.09 -2.61 1.89
N ILE A 220 -4.78 -2.70 2.11
CA ILE A 220 -4.05 -3.94 2.34
C ILE A 220 -4.05 -4.34 3.82
N GLY A 221 -3.99 -5.64 4.08
CA GLY A 221 -3.89 -6.20 5.44
C GLY A 221 -2.60 -5.81 6.17
N GLY A 222 -2.63 -5.92 7.49
CA GLY A 222 -1.55 -5.51 8.37
C GLY A 222 -0.27 -6.29 8.19
N VAL A 223 -0.33 -7.62 8.10
CA VAL A 223 0.86 -8.45 7.84
C VAL A 223 1.52 -8.06 6.50
N TYR A 224 0.73 -7.79 5.47
CA TYR A 224 1.25 -7.28 4.19
C TYR A 224 1.95 -5.93 4.38
N LYS A 225 1.33 -4.98 5.10
CA LYS A 225 1.94 -3.67 5.39
C LYS A 225 3.28 -3.81 6.09
N ILE A 226 3.40 -4.72 7.06
CA ILE A 226 4.63 -4.98 7.81
C ILE A 226 5.73 -5.46 6.85
N ILE A 227 5.45 -6.48 6.03
CA ILE A 227 6.43 -7.02 5.08
C ILE A 227 6.84 -5.98 4.03
N ALA A 228 5.86 -5.27 3.45
CA ALA A 228 6.14 -4.22 2.48
C ALA A 228 7.00 -3.08 3.07
N LYS A 229 6.70 -2.70 4.32
CA LYS A 229 7.47 -1.67 5.05
C LYS A 229 8.89 -2.13 5.34
N LEU A 230 9.05 -3.35 5.82
CA LEU A 230 10.35 -3.96 6.11
C LEU A 230 11.25 -4.01 4.87
N LEU A 231 10.72 -4.51 3.75
CA LEU A 231 11.44 -4.54 2.48
C LEU A 231 11.77 -3.13 1.96
N ALA A 232 10.85 -2.17 2.12
CA ALA A 232 11.10 -0.79 1.74
C ALA A 232 12.23 -0.15 2.57
N GLU A 233 12.29 -0.38 3.89
CA GLU A 233 13.38 0.13 4.73
C GLU A 233 14.74 -0.48 4.35
N ARG A 234 14.78 -1.77 3.98
CA ARG A 234 15.99 -2.39 3.44
C ARG A 234 16.43 -1.75 2.13
N LEU A 235 15.52 -1.63 1.15
CA LEU A 235 15.82 -1.06 -0.16
C LEU A 235 16.27 0.40 -0.10
N LYS A 236 15.76 1.19 0.85
CA LYS A 236 16.17 2.59 1.05
C LYS A 236 17.67 2.76 1.27
N ARG A 237 18.38 1.75 1.78
CA ARG A 237 19.82 1.83 2.04
C ARG A 237 20.65 1.90 0.75
N VAL A 238 20.14 1.31 -0.32
CA VAL A 238 20.87 1.19 -1.60
C VAL A 238 20.25 2.02 -2.72
N VAL A 239 18.95 2.33 -2.65
CA VAL A 239 18.21 2.95 -3.77
C VAL A 239 18.83 4.26 -4.26
N SER A 240 19.42 5.06 -3.37
CA SER A 240 20.03 6.35 -3.72
C SER A 240 21.25 6.22 -4.64
N LYS A 241 21.94 5.07 -4.60
CA LYS A 241 23.06 4.72 -5.48
C LYS A 241 22.57 4.21 -6.83
N LEU A 242 21.45 3.49 -6.83
CA LEU A 242 20.90 2.85 -8.02
C LEU A 242 20.16 3.84 -8.93
N VAL A 243 19.55 4.89 -8.37
CA VAL A 243 18.84 5.90 -9.16
C VAL A 243 19.75 7.06 -9.55
N ASN A 244 19.50 7.61 -10.75
CA ASN A 244 20.19 8.80 -11.23
C ASN A 244 20.05 9.96 -10.23
N LYS A 245 21.08 10.80 -10.10
CA LYS A 245 21.07 12.01 -9.25
C LYS A 245 19.89 12.93 -9.55
N ASN A 246 19.40 12.95 -10.79
CA ASN A 246 18.27 13.78 -11.24
C ASN A 246 16.89 13.27 -10.78
N GLN A 247 16.79 12.06 -10.21
CA GLN A 247 15.56 11.55 -9.62
C GLN A 247 15.33 12.17 -8.23
N MET A 248 14.46 13.18 -8.12
CA MET A 248 14.26 13.91 -6.86
C MET A 248 13.14 13.35 -5.97
N ALA A 249 12.14 12.70 -6.55
CA ALA A 249 11.01 12.17 -5.80
C ALA A 249 11.30 10.81 -5.17
N PHE A 250 10.76 10.58 -3.97
CA PHE A 250 10.79 9.30 -3.24
C PHE A 250 12.17 8.77 -2.83
N ILE A 251 13.21 9.61 -2.86
CA ILE A 251 14.55 9.28 -2.38
C ILE A 251 14.85 10.07 -1.12
N LYS A 252 15.29 9.38 -0.06
CA LYS A 252 15.63 10.02 1.22
C LYS A 252 16.74 11.06 0.99
N GLY A 253 16.50 12.28 1.48
CA GLY A 253 17.46 13.39 1.36
C GLY A 253 17.38 14.19 0.07
N ARG A 254 16.47 13.88 -0.86
CA ARG A 254 16.21 14.70 -2.07
C ARG A 254 14.85 15.39 -1.94
N GLN A 255 14.76 16.66 -2.35
CA GLN A 255 13.52 17.43 -2.25
C GLN A 255 12.93 17.69 -3.64
N ILE A 256 11.60 17.69 -3.73
CA ILE A 256 10.92 18.00 -5.00
C ILE A 256 11.13 19.46 -5.45
N MET A 257 11.40 20.36 -4.51
CA MET A 257 11.72 21.76 -4.81
C MET A 257 13.02 21.88 -5.61
N ASP A 258 14.00 21.00 -5.35
CA ASP A 258 15.25 20.97 -6.11
C ASP A 258 15.01 20.68 -7.59
N ALA A 259 14.07 19.79 -7.90
CA ALA A 259 13.69 19.50 -9.29
C ALA A 259 13.10 20.73 -9.99
N ALA A 260 12.25 21.49 -9.30
CA ALA A 260 11.65 22.71 -9.84
C ALA A 260 12.72 23.78 -10.09
N LEU A 261 13.64 23.97 -9.15
CA LEU A 261 14.75 24.91 -9.29
C LEU A 261 15.69 24.54 -10.44
N ILE A 262 16.07 23.27 -10.55
CA ILE A 262 16.91 22.77 -11.66
C ILE A 262 16.22 23.02 -13.00
N ALA A 263 14.91 22.74 -13.10
CA ALA A 263 14.14 22.98 -14.32
C ALA A 263 14.09 24.48 -14.69
N SER A 264 13.86 25.36 -13.71
CA SER A 264 13.87 26.82 -13.91
C SER A 264 15.23 27.33 -14.39
N GLU A 265 16.33 26.93 -13.74
CA GLU A 265 17.68 27.33 -14.11
C GLU A 265 18.04 26.85 -15.54
N CYS A 266 17.62 25.62 -15.89
CA CYS A 266 17.81 25.06 -17.22
C CYS A 266 17.07 25.85 -18.31
N ILE A 267 15.84 26.29 -18.02
CA ILE A 267 15.05 27.13 -18.94
C ILE A 267 15.71 28.52 -19.07
N ASP A 268 16.02 29.17 -17.95
CA ASP A 268 16.61 30.51 -17.94
C ASP A 268 17.97 30.57 -18.65
N SER A 269 18.82 29.55 -18.44
CA SER A 269 20.11 29.42 -19.10
C SER A 269 19.95 29.34 -20.63
N ARG A 270 18.99 28.54 -21.12
CA ARG A 270 18.70 28.42 -22.56
C ARG A 270 18.16 29.72 -23.15
N MET A 271 17.25 30.38 -22.44
CA MET A 271 16.68 31.66 -22.85
C MET A 271 17.75 32.75 -22.96
N LYS A 272 18.65 32.86 -21.96
CA LYS A 272 19.76 33.82 -21.97
C LYS A 272 20.80 33.52 -23.04
N GLY A 273 21.04 32.24 -23.33
CA GLY A 273 21.99 31.81 -24.35
C GLY A 273 21.51 32.01 -25.79
N GLY A 274 20.23 32.34 -26.00
CA GLY A 274 19.66 32.46 -27.34
C GLY A 274 19.66 31.14 -28.14
N VAL A 275 19.83 30.01 -27.47
CA VAL A 275 19.92 28.68 -28.10
C VAL A 275 18.54 28.07 -28.17
N ALA A 276 18.08 27.76 -29.39
CA ALA A 276 16.83 27.02 -29.57
C ALA A 276 16.84 25.71 -28.76
N GLY A 277 15.74 25.42 -28.08
CA GLY A 277 15.60 24.25 -27.23
C GLY A 277 14.17 23.72 -27.23
N LEU A 278 14.01 22.45 -26.87
CA LEU A 278 12.72 21.78 -26.73
C LEU A 278 12.53 21.34 -25.28
N LEU A 279 11.39 21.70 -24.69
CA LEU A 279 10.99 21.20 -23.38
C LEU A 279 9.92 20.12 -23.56
N CYS A 280 10.28 18.88 -23.22
CA CYS A 280 9.37 17.74 -23.26
C CYS A 280 8.80 17.47 -21.86
N LYS A 281 7.50 17.69 -21.68
CA LYS A 281 6.76 17.24 -20.49
C LYS A 281 6.08 15.91 -20.79
N LEU A 282 6.60 14.85 -20.21
CA LEU A 282 6.04 13.50 -20.31
C LEU A 282 5.25 13.19 -19.04
N ASP A 283 4.04 12.67 -19.18
CA ASP A 283 3.22 12.21 -18.06
C ASP A 283 2.72 10.79 -18.34
N ILE A 284 2.78 9.93 -17.33
CA ILE A 284 2.37 8.52 -17.44
C ILE A 284 0.97 8.39 -16.88
N GLN A 285 0.02 8.08 -17.76
CA GLN A 285 -1.36 7.87 -17.35
C GLN A 285 -1.46 6.64 -16.42
N LYS A 286 -1.96 6.86 -15.20
CA LYS A 286 -2.20 5.80 -14.20
C LYS A 286 -0.97 4.92 -13.96
N ALA A 287 0.18 5.54 -13.69
CA ALA A 287 1.45 4.83 -13.50
C ALA A 287 1.35 3.62 -12.55
N TYR A 288 0.67 3.73 -11.40
CA TYR A 288 0.53 2.60 -10.48
C TYR A 288 -0.41 1.50 -10.98
N ASP A 289 -1.46 1.84 -11.74
CA ASP A 289 -2.42 0.85 -12.20
C ASP A 289 -1.92 0.09 -13.44
N ARG A 290 -1.15 0.77 -14.30
CA ARG A 290 -0.67 0.19 -15.57
C ARG A 290 0.72 -0.43 -15.49
N SER A 291 1.56 -0.06 -14.52
CA SER A 291 2.96 -0.54 -14.46
C SER A 291 3.16 -1.79 -13.60
N PHE A 292 2.22 -2.07 -12.68
CA PHE A 292 2.40 -3.11 -11.66
C PHE A 292 2.45 -4.56 -12.21
N PRO A 293 1.59 -4.97 -13.18
CA PRO A 293 1.74 -6.28 -13.83
C PRO A 293 2.97 -6.34 -14.75
N VAL A 294 3.36 -5.18 -15.27
CA VAL A 294 4.19 -5.04 -16.48
C VAL A 294 5.68 -5.19 -16.21
N GLN A 295 6.18 -4.65 -15.10
CA GLN A 295 7.63 -4.56 -14.84
C GLN A 295 8.16 -5.52 -13.76
N MET A 296 7.33 -5.96 -12.80
CA MET A 296 7.79 -6.78 -11.66
C MET A 296 7.75 -8.30 -11.91
N ASN A 297 7.09 -8.75 -12.98
CA ASN A 297 7.02 -10.17 -13.36
C ASN A 297 8.26 -10.68 -14.13
N LYS A 298 9.18 -9.79 -14.52
CA LYS A 298 10.59 -10.18 -14.68
C LYS A 298 11.25 -9.96 -13.32
N PRO A 299 12.04 -10.91 -12.82
CA PRO A 299 12.27 -10.98 -11.40
C PRO A 299 13.06 -9.75 -10.97
N VAL A 300 12.45 -8.88 -10.16
CA VAL A 300 13.21 -7.96 -9.28
C VAL A 300 14.12 -8.80 -8.35
N PHE A 301 13.83 -10.10 -8.25
CA PHE A 301 14.64 -11.16 -7.65
C PHE A 301 15.73 -11.79 -8.55
N SER A 302 15.89 -11.36 -9.82
CA SER A 302 16.97 -11.81 -10.71
C SER A 302 18.08 -10.76 -10.77
N LEU A 303 18.43 -10.23 -9.60
CA LEU A 303 19.86 -10.15 -9.25
C LEU A 303 20.37 -11.58 -9.03
N SER A 304 20.31 -12.40 -10.08
CA SER A 304 21.06 -13.64 -10.12
C SER A 304 22.49 -13.23 -10.31
N VAL A 305 23.26 -13.49 -9.27
CA VAL A 305 24.72 -13.45 -9.18
C VAL A 305 25.33 -13.98 -10.49
N ALA A 306 25.71 -13.08 -11.38
CA ALA A 306 26.73 -13.36 -12.39
C ALA A 306 28.09 -13.14 -11.73
N ALA A 307 28.43 -14.00 -10.76
CA ALA A 307 29.82 -14.16 -10.35
C ALA A 307 30.54 -14.74 -11.57
N ARG A 308 31.33 -13.90 -12.26
CA ARG A 308 32.29 -14.39 -13.24
C ARG A 308 33.33 -15.21 -12.49
N GLY A 309 33.10 -16.51 -12.38
CA GLY A 309 34.16 -17.49 -12.20
C GLY A 309 35.05 -17.40 -13.44
N LYS A 310 36.26 -16.85 -13.26
CA LYS A 310 37.36 -17.14 -14.17
C LYS A 310 37.76 -18.60 -13.88
N GLU A 311 37.30 -19.52 -14.72
CA GLU A 311 38.03 -20.77 -14.88
C GLU A 311 39.27 -20.47 -15.75
N VAL A 312 40.42 -20.86 -15.21
CA VAL A 312 41.70 -21.01 -15.92
C VAL A 312 41.74 -22.42 -16.47
#